data_AF-A6LYC8-F1
#
_entry.id   AF-A6LYC8-F1
#
_cell.length_a   1.000
_cell.length_b   1.000
_cell.length_c   1.000
_cell.angle_alpha   90.00
_cell.angle_beta   90.00
_cell.angle_gamma   90.00
#
_symmetry.space_group_name_H-M   'P 1'
#
loop_
_entity.id
_entity.type
_entity.pdbx_description
1 polymer ?
#
loop_
_entity_poly.entity_id
_entity_poly.type
_entity_poly.pdbx_seq_one_letter_code
_entity_poly.pdbx_strand_id
1 'polypeptide(L)'
;MKITSYENSLNILEVLFAKDYQFALATSNDNIPSVRFVDTFYDNGAFYIVSYAKSQKVQEIEKSNKISMCNKLYRFTGIAHNIGHPLLEKNYGIRCHGFFMKVIERELNVS
;
A
#
# COMPACT_ATOMS: atom_id res chain seq x y z
N MET A 1 -1.15 25.66 -16.98
CA MET A 1 -2.24 24.73 -16.60
C MET A 1 -2.60 24.99 -15.15
N LYS A 2 -3.90 25.02 -14.80
CA LYS A 2 -4.34 25.03 -13.39
C LYS A 2 -4.22 23.61 -12.85
N ILE A 3 -3.45 23.43 -11.78
CA ILE A 3 -3.37 22.14 -11.08
C ILE A 3 -4.74 21.87 -10.45
N THR A 4 -5.27 20.68 -10.68
CA THR A 4 -6.56 20.26 -10.13
C THR A 4 -6.44 19.94 -8.63
N SER A 5 -7.57 19.94 -7.92
CA SER A 5 -7.58 19.48 -6.51
C SER A 5 -7.05 18.05 -6.39
N TYR A 6 -7.32 17.19 -7.37
CA TYR A 6 -6.85 15.81 -7.41
C TYR A 6 -5.32 15.73 -7.54
N GLU A 7 -4.74 16.45 -8.50
CA GLU A 7 -3.29 16.50 -8.69
C GLU A 7 -2.56 17.09 -7.48
N ASN A 8 -3.16 18.09 -6.82
CA ASN A 8 -2.64 18.62 -5.55
C ASN A 8 -2.64 17.57 -4.45
N SER A 9 -3.71 16.78 -4.32
CA SER A 9 -3.76 15.68 -3.34
C SER A 9 -2.68 14.63 -3.59
N LEU A 10 -2.44 14.25 -4.85
CA LEU A 10 -1.37 13.31 -5.20
C LEU A 10 0.01 13.86 -4.83
N ASN A 11 0.28 15.14 -5.10
CA ASN A 11 1.53 15.78 -4.71
C ASN A 11 1.74 15.79 -3.19
N ILE A 12 0.68 15.98 -2.40
CA ILE A 12 0.75 15.93 -0.94
C ILE A 12 1.12 14.51 -0.47
N LEU A 13 0.56 13.46 -1.09
CA LEU A 13 0.91 12.08 -0.76
C LEU A 13 2.39 11.79 -1.05
N GLU A 14 2.92 12.26 -2.18
CA GLU A 14 4.35 12.16 -2.48
C GLU A 14 5.21 12.83 -1.40
N VAL A 15 4.89 14.09 -1.02
CA VAL A 15 5.63 14.83 0.02
C VAL A 15 5.59 14.13 1.38
N LEU A 16 4.46 13.51 1.72
CA LEU A 16 4.27 12.85 3.02
C LEU A 16 4.86 11.45 3.09
N PHE A 17 4.77 10.67 2.00
CA PHE A 17 4.95 9.22 2.03
C PHE A 17 5.94 8.65 0.99
N ALA A 18 6.56 9.46 0.13
CA ALA A 18 7.66 9.02 -0.74
C ALA A 18 8.99 8.83 0.04
N LYS A 19 8.90 8.10 1.14
CA LYS A 19 9.96 7.75 2.09
C LYS A 19 9.47 6.57 2.93
N ASP A 20 10.37 5.95 3.69
CA ASP A 20 9.98 4.90 4.63
C ASP A 20 8.95 5.44 5.63
N TYR A 21 7.74 4.89 5.57
CA TYR A 21 6.64 5.26 6.43
C TYR A 21 5.87 4.02 6.87
N GLN A 22 5.56 3.93 8.16
CA GLN A 22 4.91 2.76 8.71
C GLN A 22 3.38 2.95 8.77
N PHE A 23 2.61 1.93 8.46
CA PHE A 23 1.17 1.91 8.67
C PHE A 23 0.72 0.66 9.41
N ALA A 24 -0.33 0.76 10.22
CA ALA A 24 -1.08 -0.40 10.67
C ALA A 24 -1.95 -0.89 9.49
N LEU A 25 -1.59 -2.04 8.91
CA LEU A 25 -2.31 -2.70 7.83
C LEU A 25 -3.33 -3.68 8.42
N ALA A 26 -4.58 -3.49 8.05
CA ALA A 26 -5.68 -4.39 8.29
C ALA A 26 -5.97 -5.24 7.04
N THR A 27 -5.93 -6.55 7.22
CA THR A 27 -6.34 -7.57 6.25
C THR A 27 -7.47 -8.41 6.84
N SER A 28 -8.16 -9.20 6.02
CA SER A 28 -9.19 -10.13 6.50
C SER A 28 -9.16 -11.45 5.75
N ASN A 29 -9.48 -12.52 6.46
CA ASN A 29 -9.81 -13.82 5.86
C ASN A 29 -11.11 -14.31 6.49
N ASP A 30 -12.11 -14.65 5.66
CA ASP A 30 -13.42 -15.13 6.13
C ASP A 30 -14.06 -14.23 7.20
N ASN A 31 -13.99 -12.90 7.01
CA ASN A 31 -14.45 -11.87 7.95
C ASN A 31 -13.72 -11.82 9.31
N ILE A 32 -12.61 -12.53 9.46
CA ILE A 32 -11.73 -12.43 10.63
C ILE A 32 -10.65 -11.39 10.32
N PRO A 33 -10.66 -10.21 10.97
CA PRO A 33 -9.66 -9.18 10.72
C PRO A 33 -8.33 -9.53 11.38
N SER A 34 -7.25 -9.08 10.77
CA SER A 34 -5.91 -9.14 11.35
C SER A 34 -5.14 -7.86 11.07
N VAL A 35 -4.49 -7.31 12.10
CA VAL A 35 -3.83 -5.99 12.04
C VAL A 35 -2.39 -6.11 12.47
N ARG A 36 -1.48 -5.44 11.74
CA ARG A 36 -0.05 -5.39 12.03
C ARG A 36 0.59 -4.15 11.42
N PHE A 37 1.71 -3.71 11.99
CA PHE A 37 2.52 -2.69 11.34
C PHE A 37 3.28 -3.25 10.14
N VAL A 38 3.34 -2.47 9.08
CA VAL A 38 4.14 -2.72 7.87
C VAL A 38 4.85 -1.45 7.46
N ASP A 39 6.08 -1.60 6.96
CA ASP A 39 6.79 -0.51 6.33
C ASP A 39 6.29 -0.36 4.89
N THR A 40 6.03 0.88 4.51
CA THR A 40 5.47 1.25 3.21
C THR A 40 6.34 2.30 2.54
N PHE A 41 6.24 2.32 1.21
CA PHE A 41 6.78 3.38 0.37
C PHE A 41 5.71 3.80 -0.62
N TYR A 42 5.43 5.10 -0.74
CA TYR A 42 4.49 5.62 -1.73
C TYR A 42 5.23 6.08 -2.98
N ASP A 43 4.73 5.67 -4.15
CA ASP A 43 5.21 6.17 -5.44
C ASP A 43 4.10 6.01 -6.49
N ASN A 44 3.90 7.07 -7.28
CA ASN A 44 3.04 7.08 -8.46
C ASN A 44 1.63 6.54 -8.17
N GLY A 45 0.98 7.08 -7.12
CA GLY A 45 -0.41 6.78 -6.79
C GLY A 45 -0.64 5.46 -6.06
N ALA A 46 0.41 4.79 -5.58
CA ALA A 46 0.29 3.52 -4.89
C ALA A 46 1.25 3.39 -3.71
N PHE A 47 0.82 2.63 -2.70
CA PHE A 47 1.70 2.20 -1.62
C PHE A 47 2.28 0.82 -1.95
N TYR A 48 3.57 0.66 -1.69
CA TYR A 48 4.30 -0.57 -1.85
C TYR A 48 4.70 -1.12 -0.49
N ILE A 49 4.46 -2.41 -0.29
CA ILE A 49 4.88 -3.15 0.90
C ILE A 49 5.75 -4.31 0.45
N VAL A 50 6.92 -4.40 1.07
CA VAL A 50 7.83 -5.53 0.89
C VAL A 50 7.53 -6.58 1.95
N SER A 51 7.24 -7.82 1.53
CA SER A 51 6.96 -8.90 2.47
C SER A 51 7.42 -10.26 1.96
N TYR A 52 7.34 -11.26 2.82
CA TYR A 52 7.54 -12.64 2.41
C TYR A 52 6.23 -13.19 1.80
N ALA A 53 6.31 -13.83 0.63
CA ALA A 53 5.15 -14.34 -0.11
C ALA A 53 4.29 -15.31 0.70
N LYS A 54 4.90 -16.11 1.59
CA LYS A 54 4.16 -17.05 2.44
C LYS A 54 3.71 -16.44 3.77
N SER A 55 3.86 -15.13 3.96
CA SER A 55 3.39 -14.49 5.18
C SER A 55 1.87 -14.45 5.21
N GLN A 56 1.31 -14.51 6.42
CA GLN A 56 -0.14 -14.54 6.64
C GLN A 56 -0.88 -13.43 5.88
N LYS A 57 -0.38 -12.17 5.94
CA LYS A 57 -1.02 -11.03 5.25
C LYS A 57 -1.09 -11.18 3.73
N VAL A 58 -0.08 -11.81 3.10
CA VAL A 58 -0.07 -12.03 1.66
C VAL A 58 -1.11 -13.09 1.30
N GLN A 59 -1.17 -14.18 2.07
CA GLN A 59 -2.19 -15.22 1.91
C GLN A 59 -3.62 -14.69 2.12
N GLU A 60 -3.81 -13.82 3.13
CA GLU A 60 -5.09 -13.14 3.37
C GLU A 60 -5.47 -12.26 2.19
N ILE A 61 -4.53 -11.49 1.65
CA ILE A 61 -4.75 -10.58 0.51
C ILE A 61 -5.03 -11.32 -0.80
N GLU A 62 -4.40 -12.47 -1.02
CA GLU A 62 -4.68 -13.33 -2.17
C GLU A 62 -6.11 -13.91 -2.14
N LYS A 63 -6.71 -14.05 -0.95
CA LYS A 63 -8.11 -14.47 -0.77
C LYS A 63 -9.09 -13.29 -0.77
N SER A 64 -8.75 -12.21 -0.08
CA SER A 64 -9.54 -10.99 0.08
C SER A 64 -8.63 -9.79 -0.06
N ASN A 65 -8.64 -9.18 -1.25
CA ASN A 65 -7.74 -8.09 -1.60
C ASN A 65 -8.13 -6.73 -1.01
N LYS A 66 -9.24 -6.63 -0.29
CA LYS A 66 -9.68 -5.39 0.36
C LYS A 66 -8.93 -5.20 1.67
N ILE A 67 -8.25 -4.07 1.78
CA ILE A 67 -7.43 -3.74 2.94
C ILE A 67 -7.75 -2.33 3.45
N SER A 68 -7.34 -2.05 4.69
CA SER A 68 -7.24 -0.69 5.19
C SER A 68 -5.89 -0.45 5.85
N MET A 69 -5.41 0.79 5.79
CA MET A 69 -4.17 1.23 6.44
C MET A 69 -4.44 2.46 7.29
N CYS A 70 -3.81 2.54 8.46
CA CYS A 70 -3.95 3.69 9.35
C CYS A 70 -2.63 4.00 10.07
N ASN A 71 -2.29 5.29 10.16
CA ASN A 71 -1.30 5.79 11.10
C ASN A 71 -1.64 7.25 11.45
N LYS A 72 -1.72 7.56 12.75
CA LYS A 72 -2.18 8.87 13.26
C LYS A 72 -3.55 9.25 12.67
N LEU A 73 -3.59 10.34 11.90
CA LEU A 73 -4.79 10.86 11.25
C LEU A 73 -4.95 10.40 9.80
N TYR A 74 -3.95 9.67 9.27
CA TYR A 74 -3.98 9.18 7.90
C TYR A 74 -4.69 7.83 7.84
N ARG A 75 -5.74 7.75 7.02
CA ARG A 75 -6.53 6.53 6.82
C ARG A 75 -6.69 6.27 5.33
N PHE A 76 -6.43 5.03 4.95
CA PHE A 76 -6.53 4.59 3.56
C PHE A 76 -7.35 3.30 3.49
N THR A 77 -8.14 3.17 2.43
CA THR A 77 -8.78 1.92 2.02
C THR A 77 -8.44 1.65 0.56
N GLY A 78 -8.25 0.38 0.22
CA GLY A 78 -7.80 0.06 -1.12
C GLY A 78 -7.80 -1.42 -1.44
N ILE A 79 -7.31 -1.71 -2.64
CA ILE A 79 -7.14 -3.07 -3.14
C ILE A 79 -5.65 -3.38 -3.20
N ALA A 80 -5.23 -4.45 -2.52
CA ALA A 80 -3.87 -4.93 -2.53
C ALA A 80 -3.67 -6.07 -3.54
N HIS A 81 -2.54 -6.04 -4.25
CA HIS A 81 -2.15 -7.08 -5.19
C HIS A 81 -0.72 -7.53 -4.92
N ASN A 82 -0.50 -8.85 -4.83
CA ASN A 82 0.84 -9.43 -4.88
C ASN A 82 1.36 -9.31 -6.33
N ILE A 83 2.41 -8.52 -6.55
CA ILE A 83 2.99 -8.26 -7.88
C ILE A 83 4.28 -9.06 -8.14
N GLY A 84 4.65 -9.95 -7.22
CA GLY A 84 5.79 -10.85 -7.35
C GLY A 84 7.09 -10.30 -6.78
N HIS A 85 8.21 -10.92 -7.18
CA HIS A 85 9.53 -10.59 -6.63
C HIS A 85 10.02 -9.20 -7.11
N PRO A 86 10.72 -8.40 -6.28
CA PRO A 86 11.27 -7.10 -6.67
C PRO A 86 12.12 -7.19 -7.90
N LEU A 87 12.96 -8.22 -7.94
CA LEU A 87 13.99 -8.40 -8.97
C LEU A 87 13.41 -8.79 -10.34
N LEU A 88 12.08 -8.95 -10.47
CA LEU A 88 11.44 -9.08 -11.78
C LEU A 88 11.57 -7.78 -12.57
N GLU A 89 11.95 -7.86 -13.84
CA GLU A 89 12.21 -6.68 -14.70
C GLU A 89 11.07 -5.65 -14.68
N LYS A 90 9.82 -6.13 -14.72
CA LYS A 90 8.62 -5.28 -14.62
C LYS A 90 8.55 -4.40 -13.35
N ASN A 91 9.28 -4.76 -12.30
CA ASN A 91 9.31 -4.08 -11.01
C ASN A 91 10.57 -3.21 -10.84
N TYR A 92 11.39 -3.02 -11.89
CA TYR A 92 12.66 -2.28 -11.80
C TYR A 92 12.51 -0.86 -11.26
N GLY A 93 11.44 -0.15 -11.62
CA GLY A 93 11.21 1.24 -11.22
C GLY A 93 10.94 1.47 -9.73
N ILE A 94 10.75 0.42 -8.91
CA ILE A 94 10.19 0.53 -7.54
C ILE A 94 10.96 -0.26 -6.45
N ARG A 95 12.21 -0.71 -6.66
CA ARG A 95 12.83 -1.81 -5.86
C ARG A 95 13.47 -1.44 -4.49
N CYS A 96 13.20 -2.29 -3.48
CA CYS A 96 14.03 -2.67 -2.31
C CYS A 96 13.63 -4.11 -1.82
N HIS A 97 14.52 -4.88 -1.18
CA HIS A 97 14.57 -6.36 -1.05
C HIS A 97 13.32 -7.16 -0.48
N GLY A 98 12.55 -7.88 -1.31
CA GLY A 98 11.50 -8.89 -0.94
C GLY A 98 10.16 -8.78 -1.71
N PHE A 99 9.26 -9.79 -1.76
CA PHE A 99 8.04 -9.74 -2.60
C PHE A 99 7.23 -8.43 -2.45
N PHE A 100 6.76 -7.88 -3.57
CA PHE A 100 6.06 -6.61 -3.63
C PHE A 100 4.56 -6.79 -3.56
N MET A 101 3.94 -6.02 -2.70
CA MET A 101 2.50 -5.83 -2.68
C MET A 101 2.19 -4.40 -3.07
N LYS A 102 1.39 -4.23 -4.13
CA LYS A 102 0.91 -2.92 -4.59
C LYS A 102 -0.49 -2.70 -4.03
N VAL A 103 -0.67 -1.64 -3.25
CA VAL A 103 -1.96 -1.18 -2.78
C VAL A 103 -2.42 -0.04 -3.68
N ILE A 104 -3.51 -0.26 -4.40
CA ILE A 104 -4.17 0.74 -5.23
C ILE A 104 -5.30 1.35 -4.38
N GLU A 105 -5.13 2.62 -4.04
CA GLU A 105 -6.13 3.39 -3.33
C GLU A 105 -7.30 3.73 -4.25
N ARG A 106 -8.54 3.68 -3.73
CA ARG A 106 -9.73 4.13 -4.45
C ARG A 106 -10.48 5.27 -3.76
N GLU A 107 -10.21 5.55 -2.48
CA GLU A 107 -10.88 6.62 -1.73
C GLU A 107 -9.94 7.28 -0.73
N LEU A 108 -9.59 8.55 -0.99
CA LEU A 108 -8.87 9.42 -0.06
C LEU A 108 -9.86 10.01 0.95
N ASN A 109 -9.91 9.45 2.16
CA ASN A 109 -10.62 10.07 3.28
C ASN A 109 -9.59 10.61 4.28
N VAL A 110 -9.10 11.82 4.03
CA VAL A 110 -8.33 12.59 5.01
C VAL A 110 -9.35 13.38 5.84
N SER A 111 -9.61 12.94 7.07
CA SER A 111 -10.42 13.66 8.06
C SER A 111 -9.60 14.74 8.76
#